data_AF-A0A531K300-F1
#
_entry.id   AF-A0A531K300-F1
#
_cell.length_a   1.000
_cell.length_b   1.000
_cell.length_c   1.000
_cell.angle_alpha   90.00
_cell.angle_beta   90.00
_cell.angle_gamma   90.00
#
_symmetry.space_group_name_H-M   'P 1'
#
loop_
_entity.id
_entity.type
_entity.pdbx_description
1 polymer ?
#
loop_
_entity_poly.entity_id
_entity_poly.type
_entity_poly.pdbx_seq_one_letter_code
_entity_poly.pdbx_strand_id
1 'polypeptide(L)' 'MVHYADGRPIGDLTLRTLAMPSDANAAGDIFGGWVMAQMDLACGIRAAERAKGRVVTAAVKEMSFAKAMKIGDTLC' A
#
# COMPACT_ATOMS: atom_id res chain seq x y z
N MET A 1 -4.73 12.16 -5.43
CA MET A 1 -3.43 12.52 -4.82
C MET A 1 -3.60 12.27 -3.33
N VAL A 2 -2.73 11.47 -2.69
CA VAL A 2 -2.78 11.33 -1.22
C VAL A 2 -2.38 12.68 -0.65
N HIS A 3 -3.29 13.33 0.05
CA HIS A 3 -2.98 14.58 0.73
C HIS A 3 -2.26 14.24 2.02
N TYR A 4 -1.15 14.92 2.29
CA TYR A 4 -0.37 14.76 3.51
C TYR A 4 -0.54 16.01 4.39
N ALA A 5 -0.77 15.83 5.68
CA ALA A 5 -0.65 16.88 6.69
C ALA A 5 0.52 16.51 7.61
N ASP A 6 1.51 17.39 7.73
CA ASP A 6 2.72 17.16 8.55
C ASP A 6 3.42 15.82 8.26
N GLY A 7 3.45 15.41 6.99
CA GLY A 7 4.07 14.15 6.54
C GLY A 7 3.24 12.89 6.82
N ARG A 8 2.01 13.02 7.31
CA ARG A 8 1.09 11.89 7.53
C ARG A 8 -0.02 11.87 6.49
N PRO A 9 -0.41 10.68 5.98
CA PRO A 9 -1.52 10.58 5.06
C PRO A 9 -2.83 11.02 5.74
N ILE A 10 -3.67 11.73 4.99
CA ILE A 10 -5.01 12.16 5.43
C ILE A 10 -6.04 11.17 4.89
N GLY A 11 -6.92 10.66 5.75
CA GLY A 11 -8.05 9.81 5.37
C GLY A 11 -8.28 8.67 6.37
N ASP A 12 -9.20 7.77 6.00
CA ASP A 12 -9.52 6.58 6.79
C ASP A 12 -8.52 5.46 6.48
N LEU A 13 -7.94 4.85 7.53
CA LEU A 13 -7.09 3.67 7.39
C LEU A 13 -7.90 2.53 6.77
N THR A 14 -7.49 2.08 5.58
CA THR A 14 -8.21 1.04 4.85
C THR A 14 -7.60 -0.36 5.05
N LEU A 15 -6.28 -0.44 5.16
CA LEU A 15 -5.56 -1.70 5.30
C LEU A 15 -4.42 -1.53 6.30
N ARG A 16 -4.23 -2.54 7.15
CA ARG A 16 -3.06 -2.65 8.03
C ARG A 16 -2.58 -4.10 7.99
N THR A 17 -1.33 -4.32 7.62
CA THR A 17 -0.78 -5.66 7.52
C THR A 17 0.67 -5.72 7.99
N LEU A 18 1.07 -6.87 8.51
CA LEU A 18 2.42 -7.15 8.98
C LEU A 18 3.25 -7.71 7.82
N ALA A 19 4.44 -7.16 7.60
CA ALA A 19 5.34 -7.72 6.62
C ALA A 19 6.06 -8.95 7.17
N MET A 20 5.92 -10.07 6.47
CA MET A 20 6.40 -11.37 6.93
C MET A 20 7.68 -11.79 6.20
N PRO A 21 8.46 -12.75 6.74
CA PRO A 21 9.67 -13.23 6.08
C PRO A 21 9.44 -13.74 4.64
N SER A 22 8.25 -14.27 4.35
CA SER A 22 7.86 -14.72 3.00
C SER A 22 7.71 -13.60 1.97
N ASP A 23 7.57 -12.35 2.43
CA ASP A 23 7.38 -11.17 1.58
C ASP A 23 8.71 -10.48 1.23
N ALA A 24 9.82 -11.01 1.76
CA ALA A 24 11.15 -10.47 1.55
C ALA A 24 11.68 -10.78 0.13
N ASN A 25 12.46 -9.85 -0.40
CA ASN A 25 13.25 -10.03 -1.60
C ASN A 25 14.65 -10.58 -1.27
N ALA A 26 15.47 -10.85 -2.29
CA ALA A 26 16.81 -11.43 -2.12
C ALA A 26 17.81 -10.56 -1.32
N ALA A 27 17.52 -9.26 -1.14
CA ALA A 27 18.31 -8.35 -0.31
C ALA A 27 17.88 -8.36 1.17
N GLY A 28 16.86 -9.13 1.54
CA GLY A 28 16.35 -9.24 2.92
C GLY A 28 15.38 -8.12 3.34
N ASP A 29 15.07 -7.20 2.43
CA ASP A 29 14.02 -6.18 2.58
C ASP A 29 12.70 -6.68 2.01
N ILE A 30 11.59 -6.04 2.37
CA ILE A 30 10.30 -6.35 1.78
C ILE A 30 10.31 -6.04 0.28
N PHE A 31 9.79 -6.98 -0.51
CA PHE A 31 9.71 -6.81 -1.95
C PHE A 31 8.79 -5.64 -2.31
N GLY A 32 9.28 -4.71 -3.14
CA GLY A 32 8.51 -3.53 -3.54
C GLY A 32 7.19 -3.87 -4.22
N GLY A 33 7.14 -4.98 -4.99
CA GLY A 33 5.89 -5.45 -5.60
C GLY A 33 4.87 -5.95 -4.59
N TRP A 34 5.30 -6.48 -3.44
CA TRP A 34 4.37 -6.81 -2.35
C TRP A 34 3.76 -5.54 -1.76
N VAL A 35 4.57 -4.50 -1.52
CA VAL A 35 4.07 -3.20 -1.02
C VAL A 35 3.05 -2.61 -2.01
N MET A 36 3.35 -2.64 -3.31
CA MET A 36 2.42 -2.19 -4.35
C MET A 36 1.11 -2.98 -4.34
N ALA A 37 1.16 -4.31 -4.15
CA ALA A 37 -0.03 -5.13 -4.09
C ALA A 37 -0.92 -4.77 -2.89
N GLN A 38 -0.33 -4.50 -1.72
CA GLN A 38 -1.10 -4.06 -0.54
C GLN A 38 -1.75 -2.68 -0.76
N MET A 39 -1.02 -1.75 -1.39
CA MET A 39 -1.56 -0.43 -1.75
C MET A 39 -2.72 -0.54 -2.74
N ASP A 40 -2.61 -1.40 -3.76
CA ASP A 40 -3.67 -1.64 -4.74
C ASP A 40 -4.91 -2.28 -4.09
N LEU A 41 -4.72 -3.26 -3.19
CA LEU A 41 -5.80 -3.86 -2.42
C LEU A 41 -6.55 -2.81 -1.58
N ALA A 42 -5.82 -1.94 -0.87
CA ALA A 42 -6.43 -0.85 -0.10
C ALA A 42 -7.24 0.10 -1.01
N CYS A 43 -6.69 0.47 -2.17
CA CYS A 43 -7.40 1.28 -3.15
C CYS A 43 -8.67 0.58 -3.67
N GLY A 44 -8.60 -0.71 -3.99
CA GLY A 44 -9.72 -1.51 -4.48
C GLY A 44 -10.87 -1.58 -3.47
N ILE A 45 -10.57 -1.83 -2.18
CA ILE A 45 -11.55 -1.82 -1.09
C ILE A 45 -12.25 -0.46 -1.03
N ARG A 46 -11.48 0.63 -0.90
CA ARG A 46 -12.05 1.97 -0.73
C ARG A 46 -12.83 2.44 -1.96
N ALA A 47 -12.39 2.08 -3.15
CA ALA A 47 -13.09 2.41 -4.40
C ALA A 47 -14.40 1.62 -4.53
N ALA A 48 -14.41 0.33 -4.20
CA ALA A 48 -15.62 -0.50 -4.23
C ALA A 48 -16.69 -0.01 -3.24
N GLU A 49 -16.29 0.39 -2.02
CA GLU A 49 -17.18 1.00 -1.03
C GLU A 49 -17.86 2.27 -1.58
N ARG A 50 -17.08 3.15 -2.19
CA ARG A 50 -17.56 4.42 -2.76
C ARG A 50 -18.46 4.19 -3.97
N ALA A 51 -18.09 3.26 -4.85
CA ALA A 51 -18.83 2.95 -6.08
C ALA A 51 -20.05 2.06 -5.84
N LYS A 52 -20.14 1.39 -4.67
CA LYS A 52 -21.15 0.38 -4.35
C LYS A 52 -21.24 -0.72 -5.41
N GLY A 53 -20.08 -1.14 -5.92
CA GLY A 53 -20.01 -2.07 -7.04
C GLY A 53 -18.58 -2.41 -7.45
N ARG A 54 -18.46 -3.15 -8.55
CA ARG A 54 -17.16 -3.61 -9.07
C ARG A 54 -16.35 -2.44 -9.61
N VAL A 55 -15.08 -2.38 -9.20
CA VAL A 55 -14.09 -1.42 -9.67
C VAL A 55 -12.88 -2.15 -10.26
N VAL A 56 -12.05 -1.41 -10.99
CA VAL A 56 -10.76 -1.88 -11.51
C VAL A 56 -9.72 -0.78 -11.36
N THR A 57 -8.45 -1.17 -11.19
CA THR A 57 -7.33 -0.22 -11.21
C THR A 57 -7.01 0.13 -12.66
N ALA A 58 -7.41 1.33 -13.10
CA ALA A 58 -7.18 1.77 -14.48
C ALA A 58 -5.74 2.21 -14.72
N ALA A 59 -5.12 2.87 -13.74
CA ALA A 59 -3.73 3.31 -13.79
C ALA A 59 -3.20 3.62 -12.39
N VAL A 60 -1.89 3.45 -12.21
CA VAL A 60 -1.12 4.02 -11.10
C VAL A 60 -0.20 5.07 -11.72
N LYS A 61 -0.20 6.30 -11.18
CA LYS A 61 0.53 7.42 -11.81
C LYS A 61 2.02 7.38 -11.51
N GLU A 62 2.40 7.52 -10.25
CA GLU A 62 3.79 7.61 -9.84
C GLU A 62 3.94 6.99 -8.46
N MET A 63 5.04 6.27 -8.27
CA MET A 63 5.41 5.69 -6.99
C MET A 63 6.92 5.71 -6.82
N SER A 64 7.36 6.12 -5.63
CA SER A 64 8.77 6.15 -5.24
C SER A 64 8.95 5.56 -3.84
N PHE A 65 9.88 4.63 -3.69
CA PHE A 65 10.24 4.07 -2.39
C PHE A 65 11.40 4.85 -1.79
N ALA A 66 11.11 5.75 -0.86
CA ALA A 66 12.12 6.59 -0.22
C ALA A 66 13.01 5.81 0.77
N LYS A 67 12.49 4.71 1.34
CA LYS A 67 13.20 3.84 2.28
C LYS A 67 12.75 2.39 2.08
N ALA A 68 13.66 1.46 2.34
CA ALA A 68 13.33 0.05 2.38
C ALA A 68 12.47 -0.27 3.62
N MET A 69 11.46 -1.12 3.44
CA MET A 69 10.65 -1.69 4.52
C MET A 69 11.28 -3.00 4.99
N LYS A 70 11.27 -3.24 6.30
CA LYS A 70 11.88 -4.41 6.94
C LYS A 70 10.84 -5.46 7.29
N ILE A 71 11.29 -6.71 7.42
CA ILE A 71 10.49 -7.79 7.97
C ILE A 71 10.07 -7.40 9.40
N GLY A 72 8.78 -7.59 9.71
CA GLY A 72 8.19 -7.19 10.98
C GLY A 72 7.65 -5.76 11.01
N ASP A 73 7.94 -4.93 9.99
CA ASP A 73 7.30 -3.63 9.87
C ASP A 73 5.81 -3.80 9.56
N THR A 74 5.00 -2.84 10.02
CA THR A 74 3.58 -2.75 9.68
C THR A 74 3.39 -1.76 8.54
N LEU A 75 2.71 -2.18 7.46
CA LEU A 75 2.24 -1.29 6.41
C LEU A 75 0.81 -0.82 6.73
N CYS A 76 0.57 0.48 6.58
CA CYS A 76 -0.69 1.15 6.86
C CYS A 76 -0.83 2.43 6.01
#